data_AF-A0A7C5NM50-F1
#
_entry.id   AF-A0A7C5NM50-F1
#
_cell.length_a   1.000
_cell.length_b   1.000
_cell.length_c   1.000
_cell.angle_alpha   90.00
_cell.angle_beta   90.00
_cell.angle_gamma   90.00
#
_symmetry.space_group_name_H-M   'P 1'
#
loop_
_entity.id
_entity.type
_entity.pdbx_description
1 polymer ?
#
loop_
_entity_poly.entity_id
_entity_poly.type
_entity_poly.pdbx_seq_one_letter_code
_entity_poly.pdbx_strand_id
1 'polypeptide(L)'
;MIRAAATFLICILVSAQATAMGNYPEANACPPDKPYYAICTHSLHNLEGWFGPHCHTTRAEAEKDIEAHAREYHQGNTRWTGVAKTR
;
A
#
# COMPACT_ATOMS: atom_id res chain seq x y z
N MET A 1 -39.35 39.38 -3.93
CA MET A 1 -37.96 39.75 -4.26
C MET A 1 -37.18 38.45 -4.47
N ILE A 2 -36.69 38.21 -5.69
CA ILE A 2 -35.88 37.04 -6.09
C ILE A 2 -34.41 37.47 -6.04
N ARG A 3 -33.52 36.64 -5.47
CA ARG A 3 -32.09 36.38 -5.84
C ARG A 3 -31.40 35.69 -4.65
N ALA A 4 -31.08 34.39 -4.77
CA ALA A 4 -29.76 33.87 -5.19
C ALA A 4 -28.73 34.00 -4.05
N ALA A 5 -27.96 33.01 -3.63
CA ALA A 5 -27.64 31.66 -4.10
C ALA A 5 -27.18 30.91 -2.82
N ALA A 6 -27.58 29.67 -2.57
CA ALA A 6 -26.87 28.49 -3.06
C ALA A 6 -25.33 28.66 -3.02
N THR A 7 -24.78 28.97 -1.85
CA THR A 7 -23.33 28.94 -1.60
C THR A 7 -23.22 28.64 -0.11
N PHE A 8 -23.00 27.41 0.33
CA PHE A 8 -21.68 26.80 0.28
C PHE A 8 -21.83 25.30 0.59
N LEU A 9 -22.70 24.61 -0.16
CA LEU A 9 -22.92 23.16 -0.10
C LEU A 9 -21.82 22.42 -0.89
N ILE A 10 -20.53 22.77 -0.74
CA ILE A 10 -19.45 22.09 -1.47
C ILE A 10 -18.15 22.14 -0.67
N CYS A 11 -18.13 21.55 0.53
CA CYS A 11 -16.85 21.24 1.23
C CYS A 11 -16.83 19.87 1.90
N ILE A 12 -17.93 19.10 1.88
CA ILE A 12 -18.00 17.75 2.48
C ILE A 12 -17.76 16.67 1.39
N LEU A 13 -16.90 16.97 0.41
CA LEU A 13 -16.56 16.04 -0.67
C LEU A 13 -15.05 15.90 -0.85
N VAL A 14 -14.26 16.13 0.20
CA VAL A 14 -12.86 15.70 0.22
C VAL A 14 -12.81 14.25 0.70
N SER A 15 -13.15 13.38 -0.23
CA SER A 15 -12.44 12.12 -0.50
C SER A 15 -11.90 11.39 0.73
N ALA A 16 -12.80 10.87 1.57
CA ALA A 16 -12.50 9.70 2.38
C ALA A 16 -12.44 8.44 1.49
N GLN A 17 -11.64 8.49 0.42
CA GLN A 17 -11.17 7.29 -0.27
C GLN A 17 -9.95 6.76 0.48
N ALA A 18 -10.11 6.53 1.78
CA ALA A 18 -9.26 5.57 2.47
C ALA A 18 -9.79 4.20 2.05
N THR A 19 -9.44 3.80 0.83
CA THR A 19 -9.64 2.43 0.38
C THR A 19 -8.89 1.54 1.37
N ALA A 20 -9.68 0.84 2.18
CA ALA A 20 -9.22 -0.21 3.05
C ALA A 20 -8.62 -1.33 2.19
N MET A 21 -7.32 -1.25 1.91
CA MET A 21 -6.54 -2.37 1.41
C MET A 21 -5.64 -2.86 2.53
N GLY A 22 -6.14 -3.80 3.32
CA GLY A 22 -5.36 -4.53 4.35
C GLY A 22 -4.83 -3.63 5.47
N ASN A 23 -5.14 -3.95 6.72
CA ASN A 23 -4.51 -3.26 7.84
C ASN A 23 -3.04 -3.68 7.96
N TYR A 24 -2.18 -3.12 7.12
CA TYR A 24 -0.74 -3.11 7.32
C TYR A 24 -0.41 -1.76 7.96
N PRO A 25 -0.26 -1.65 9.29
CA PRO A 25 0.12 -0.39 9.92
C PRO A 25 1.40 0.21 9.31
N GLU A 26 2.28 -0.63 8.77
CA GLU A 26 3.51 -0.26 8.05
C GLU A 26 3.23 0.34 6.65
N ALA A 27 2.05 0.12 6.05
CA ALA A 27 1.67 0.74 4.77
C ALA A 27 1.46 2.25 4.84
N ASN A 28 1.40 2.84 6.04
CA ASN A 28 1.45 4.30 6.21
C ASN A 28 2.84 4.79 6.64
N ALA A 29 3.84 3.89 6.75
CA ALA A 29 5.19 4.24 7.21
C ALA A 29 6.11 4.71 6.09
N CYS A 30 5.82 4.39 4.82
CA CYS A 30 6.67 4.82 3.73
C CYS A 30 6.53 6.33 3.45
N PRO A 31 7.64 7.05 3.21
CA PRO A 31 7.58 8.45 2.84
C PRO A 31 7.06 8.61 1.40
N PRO A 32 6.48 9.78 1.04
CA PRO A 32 5.85 9.98 -0.27
C PRO A 32 6.78 9.79 -1.48
N ASP A 33 8.08 10.01 -1.33
CA ASP A 33 9.10 9.82 -2.37
C ASP A 33 9.51 8.36 -2.56
N LYS A 34 9.12 7.46 -1.65
CA LYS A 34 9.41 6.02 -1.70
C LYS A 34 8.15 5.19 -1.44
N PRO A 35 7.14 5.22 -2.33
CA PRO A 35 5.84 4.69 -1.99
C PRO A 35 5.73 3.16 -2.13
N TYR A 36 6.77 2.43 -2.55
CA TYR A 36 6.68 0.99 -2.81
C TYR A 36 7.35 0.17 -1.71
N TYR A 37 6.76 -0.96 -1.31
CA TYR A 37 7.37 -1.89 -0.36
C TYR A 37 6.99 -3.33 -0.68
N ALA A 38 7.89 -4.26 -0.34
CA ALA A 38 7.66 -5.69 -0.51
C ALA A 38 6.79 -6.23 0.63
N ILE A 39 5.92 -7.19 0.31
CA ILE A 39 5.11 -7.92 1.28
C ILE A 39 5.12 -9.40 0.94
N CYS A 40 5.01 -10.24 1.97
CA CYS A 40 4.71 -11.66 1.83
C CYS A 40 3.64 -12.03 2.83
N THR A 41 2.48 -12.51 2.39
CA THR A 41 1.39 -12.93 3.29
C THR A 41 1.10 -14.40 3.18
N HIS A 42 1.14 -15.08 4.33
CA HIS A 42 0.87 -16.51 4.40
C HIS A 42 -0.63 -16.80 4.60
N SER A 43 -1.44 -15.76 4.77
CA SER A 43 -2.89 -15.82 4.97
C SER A 43 -3.59 -14.96 3.92
N LEU A 44 -4.63 -15.52 3.28
CA LEU A 44 -5.55 -14.81 2.39
C LEU A 44 -6.17 -13.55 3.02
N HIS A 45 -6.15 -13.46 4.35
CA HIS A 45 -6.67 -12.32 5.11
C HIS A 45 -5.62 -11.26 5.44
N ASN A 46 -4.36 -11.43 5.02
CA ASN A 46 -3.29 -10.43 5.12
C ASN A 46 -3.00 -9.92 6.55
N LEU A 47 -3.33 -10.72 7.58
CA LEU A 47 -3.13 -10.34 8.99
C LEU A 47 -1.74 -10.72 9.52
N GLU A 48 -1.07 -11.67 8.88
CA GLU A 48 0.27 -12.14 9.25
C GLU A 48 1.11 -12.28 7.98
N GLY A 49 2.31 -11.69 8.02
CA GLY A 49 3.19 -11.65 6.87
C GLY A 49 4.53 -11.00 7.17
N TRP A 50 5.45 -11.17 6.24
CA TRP A 50 6.70 -10.43 6.20
C TRP A 50 6.52 -9.12 5.45
N PHE A 51 7.12 -8.06 5.97
CA PHE A 51 7.24 -6.76 5.33
C PHE A 51 8.69 -6.56 4.93
N GLY A 52 8.89 -6.03 3.72
CA GLY A 52 10.19 -5.61 3.25
C GLY A 52 10.84 -4.65 4.25
N PRO A 53 12.16 -4.75 4.47
CA PRO A 53 12.87 -3.91 5.43
C PRO A 53 12.88 -2.43 5.01
N HIS A 54 12.60 -2.13 3.75
CA HIS A 54 12.74 -0.80 3.17
C HIS A 54 11.57 -0.43 2.25
N CYS A 55 11.31 0.87 2.18
CA CYS A 55 10.48 1.47 1.15
C CYS A 55 11.35 1.92 -0.04
N HIS A 56 10.76 1.88 -1.23
CA HIS A 56 11.44 2.00 -2.51
C HIS A 56 10.81 3.09 -3.38
N THR A 57 11.63 3.73 -4.19
CA THR A 57 11.18 4.75 -5.15
C THR A 57 10.43 4.13 -6.32
N THR A 58 10.76 2.89 -6.68
CA THR A 58 10.17 2.18 -7.80
C THR A 58 9.64 0.81 -7.40
N ARG A 59 8.62 0.34 -8.14
CA ARG A 59 8.11 -1.03 -8.01
C ARG A 59 9.20 -2.08 -8.26
N ALA A 60 10.07 -1.86 -9.25
CA ALA A 60 11.12 -2.80 -9.64
C ALA A 60 12.16 -3.02 -8.53
N GLU A 61 12.45 -1.99 -7.72
CA GLU A 61 13.30 -2.13 -6.53
C GLU A 61 12.62 -3.00 -5.46
N ALA A 62 11.32 -2.78 -5.20
CA ALA A 62 10.56 -3.62 -4.28
C ALA A 62 10.40 -5.08 -4.77
N GLU A 63 10.36 -5.31 -6.09
CA GLU A 63 10.33 -6.66 -6.67
C GLU A 63 11.64 -7.43 -6.40
N LYS A 64 12.78 -6.75 -6.33
CA LYS A 64 14.04 -7.41 -5.95
C LYS A 64 14.02 -7.93 -4.51
N ASP A 65 13.39 -7.19 -3.60
CA ASP A 65 13.22 -7.61 -2.21
C ASP A 65 12.30 -8.83 -2.10
N ILE A 66 11.22 -8.86 -2.89
CA ILE A 66 10.35 -10.03 -3.02
C ILE A 66 11.14 -11.24 -3.48
N GLU A 67 11.90 -11.12 -4.56
CA GLU A 67 12.66 -12.25 -5.10
C GLU A 67 13.72 -12.73 -4.12
N ALA A 68 14.40 -11.82 -3.42
CA ALA A 68 15.35 -12.16 -2.38
C ALA A 68 14.68 -12.95 -1.25
N HIS A 69 13.57 -12.44 -0.73
CA HIS A 69 12.80 -13.12 0.31
C HIS A 69 12.26 -14.48 -0.16
N ALA A 70 11.72 -14.55 -1.39
CA ALA A 70 11.23 -15.79 -1.97
C ALA A 70 12.34 -16.83 -2.10
N ARG A 71 13.53 -16.45 -2.57
CA ARG A 71 14.69 -17.37 -2.66
C ARG A 71 15.10 -17.92 -1.29
N GLU A 72 15.09 -17.08 -0.26
CA GLU A 72 15.52 -17.45 1.09
C GLU A 72 14.48 -18.29 1.84
N TYR A 73 13.20 -17.91 1.77
CA TYR A 73 12.15 -18.46 2.64
C TYR A 73 11.14 -19.36 1.90
N HIS A 74 11.07 -19.26 0.57
CA HIS A 74 10.03 -19.91 -0.24
C HIS A 74 10.57 -20.71 -1.43
N GLN A 75 11.86 -21.09 -1.44
CA GLN A 75 12.50 -21.83 -2.54
C GLN A 75 12.36 -21.11 -3.90
N GLY A 76 12.34 -19.78 -3.89
CA GLY A 76 12.12 -18.93 -5.06
C GLY A 76 10.65 -18.75 -5.45
N ASN A 77 9.70 -19.35 -4.72
CA ASN A 77 8.28 -19.24 -5.03
C ASN A 77 7.69 -17.91 -4.53
N THR A 78 7.23 -17.08 -5.47
CA THR A 78 6.67 -15.75 -5.20
C THR A 78 5.14 -15.74 -5.11
N ARG A 79 4.47 -16.90 -5.08
CA ARG A 79 3.00 -17.02 -5.05
C ARG A 79 2.34 -16.22 -3.94
N TRP A 80 3.03 -16.07 -2.82
CA TRP A 80 2.53 -15.42 -1.60
C TRP A 80 3.19 -14.06 -1.34
N THR A 81 3.97 -13.56 -2.30
CA THR A 81 4.69 -12.29 -2.22
C THR A 81 4.12 -11.26 -3.19
N GLY A 82 4.16 -9.98 -2.86
CA GLY A 82 3.67 -8.90 -3.71
C GLY A 82 4.32 -7.56 -3.40
N VAL A 83 4.21 -6.61 -4.34
CA VAL A 83 4.55 -5.21 -4.07
C VAL A 83 3.28 -4.47 -3.72
N ALA A 84 3.28 -3.82 -2.57
CA ALA A 84 2.26 -2.87 -2.20
C ALA A 84 2.77 -1.45 -2.42
N LYS A 85 1.84 -0.54 -2.74
CA LYS A 85 2.10 0.88 -2.90
C LYS A 85 1.35 1.63 -1.80
N THR A 86 2.04 2.48 -1.05
CA THR A 86 1.44 3.47 -0.16
C THR A 86 0.78 4.56 -1.01
N ARG A 87 -0.24 5.22 -0.45
CA ARG A 87 -1.15 6.16 -1.13
C ARG A 87 -0.47 7.06 -2.17
#